data_AF-A0A6I9XXK7-F1
#
_entry.id   AF-A0A6I9XXK7-F1
#
_cell.length_a   1.000
_cell.length_b   1.000
_cell.length_c   1.000
_cell.angle_alpha   90.00
_cell.angle_beta   90.00
_cell.angle_gamma   90.00
#
_symmetry.space_group_name_H-M   'P 1'
#
loop_
_entity.id
_entity.type
_entity.pdbx_description
1 polymer ?
#
loop_
_entity_poly.entity_id
_entity_poly.type
_entity_poly.pdbx_seq_one_letter_code
_entity_poly.pdbx_strand_id
1 'polypeptide(L)'
;MAEAHQAVAFQFTVTPDGIDLRMSHEALRQIYLSGLYSWKKKFIRFKNGIITGVYPASPSSWLIVVVGVMSTMYAKIDPSLGLIAKINRTLDTTGYMSNMSNQTQNIVSGILFGTGLWVTLIFSMRYSLKMLLSYHGWMFAEHGKLSTGTRIWMALVKLFSGRKPMLYSFQTSLPRLPVPAVKDTVNRYLESVRPLMNNEEFKRMEGLGKDFAVNLGPKLQWYLKLKSWWATNYVSDWWEEYIYLRGRGPIMVNSNYFAMDFLYFTPTTVQAARAGNAIHAILLYRRKLDRQQIQPLMIYNTVPLCSSQYERLFNTSRIPGIETDTIQHLKDSKHIAVYHKGRYYKVWLYYDGRLLKPREIEQQVQWILNDKSEPQPGEEKLAALTAGDRYETW
;
A
#
# COMPACT_ATOMS: atom_id res chain seq x y z
N MET A 1 -21.17 16.08 13.08
CA MET A 1 -21.14 16.33 14.54
C MET A 1 -19.77 16.63 15.14
N ALA A 2 -18.62 16.07 14.74
CA ALA A 2 -17.33 16.53 15.30
C ALA A 2 -17.01 18.02 14.99
N GLU A 3 -17.40 18.53 13.81
CA GLU A 3 -17.31 19.97 13.52
C GLU A 3 -18.32 20.80 14.32
N ALA A 4 -19.52 20.26 14.60
CA ALA A 4 -20.48 20.91 15.49
C ALA A 4 -19.98 20.94 16.94
N HIS A 5 -19.37 19.86 17.45
CA HIS A 5 -18.74 19.83 18.77
C HIS A 5 -17.46 20.68 18.84
N GLN A 6 -16.70 20.82 17.75
CA GLN A 6 -15.60 21.79 17.64
C GLN A 6 -16.11 23.24 17.59
N ALA A 7 -17.28 23.49 16.99
CA ALA A 7 -17.94 24.80 17.01
C ALA A 7 -18.51 25.14 18.40
N VAL A 8 -18.90 24.14 19.21
CA VAL A 8 -19.25 24.37 20.64
C VAL A 8 -18.01 24.60 21.52
N ALA A 9 -16.81 24.21 21.07
CA ALA A 9 -15.56 24.43 21.81
C ALA A 9 -15.09 25.90 21.81
N PHE A 10 -15.53 26.66 20.82
CA PHE A 10 -15.24 28.08 20.63
C PHE A 10 -16.56 28.80 20.41
N GLN A 11 -17.31 29.09 21.48
CA GLN A 11 -18.39 30.07 21.38
C GLN A 11 -17.76 31.44 21.22
N PHE A 12 -17.90 32.00 20.03
CA PHE A 12 -17.54 33.36 19.69
C PHE A 12 -18.79 34.21 19.75
N THR A 13 -18.91 35.04 20.78
CA THR A 13 -19.98 36.04 20.90
C THR A 13 -19.34 37.42 20.91
N VAL A 14 -19.66 38.23 19.90
CA VAL A 14 -19.26 39.64 19.86
C VAL A 14 -20.24 40.41 20.72
N THR A 15 -19.78 40.91 21.85
CA THR A 15 -20.55 41.83 22.71
C THR A 15 -20.08 43.27 22.47
N PRO A 16 -20.88 44.29 22.86
CA PRO A 16 -20.47 45.70 22.72
C PRO A 16 -19.15 46.04 23.42
N ASP A 17 -18.73 45.22 24.40
CA ASP A 17 -17.52 45.39 25.20
C ASP A 17 -16.31 44.56 24.70
N GLY A 18 -16.46 43.78 23.62
CA GLY A 18 -15.38 42.99 23.02
C GLY A 18 -15.76 41.58 22.58
N ILE A 19 -14.74 40.73 22.38
CA ILE A 19 -14.91 39.33 22.01
C ILE A 19 -14.96 38.48 23.29
N ASP A 20 -16.10 37.86 23.61
CA ASP A 20 -16.20 36.86 24.67
C ASP A 20 -15.91 35.46 24.10
N LEU A 21 -14.92 34.79 24.68
CA LEU A 21 -14.34 33.55 24.18
C LEU A 21 -14.43 32.47 25.25
N ARG A 22 -15.53 31.71 25.26
CA ARG A 22 -15.72 30.60 26.21
C ARG A 22 -15.01 29.33 25.72
N MET A 23 -13.79 29.11 26.19
CA MET A 23 -13.02 27.89 25.90
C MET A 23 -13.36 26.75 26.88
N SER A 24 -13.94 25.66 26.38
CA SER A 24 -14.14 24.44 27.17
C SER A 24 -12.81 23.72 27.37
N HIS A 25 -12.40 23.52 28.63
CA HIS A 25 -11.18 22.78 28.99
C HIS A 25 -11.19 21.33 28.45
N GLU A 26 -12.37 20.70 28.41
CA GLU A 26 -12.53 19.37 27.82
C GLU A 26 -12.25 19.38 26.33
N ALA A 27 -12.70 20.40 25.61
CA ALA A 27 -12.45 20.50 24.18
C ALA A 27 -10.96 20.73 23.87
N LEU A 28 -10.27 21.58 24.64
CA LEU A 28 -8.82 21.76 24.52
C LEU A 28 -8.06 20.46 24.79
N ARG A 29 -8.46 19.71 25.82
CA ARG A 29 -7.90 18.38 26.12
C ARG A 29 -8.13 17.40 24.95
N GLN A 30 -9.32 17.39 24.35
CA GLN A 30 -9.60 16.55 23.18
C GLN A 30 -8.77 16.94 21.97
N ILE A 31 -8.60 18.24 21.70
CA ILE A 31 -7.73 18.73 20.61
C ILE A 31 -6.29 18.27 20.86
N TYR A 32 -5.76 18.49 22.06
CA TYR A 32 -4.41 18.08 22.44
C TYR A 32 -4.19 16.57 22.27
N LEU A 33 -5.07 15.73 22.84
CA LEU A 33 -4.97 14.28 22.73
C LEU A 33 -5.07 13.83 21.26
N SER A 34 -6.01 14.39 20.50
CA SER A 34 -6.15 14.07 19.08
C SER A 34 -4.89 14.44 18.27
N GLY A 35 -4.23 15.55 18.62
CA GLY A 35 -2.96 16.00 18.06
C GLY A 35 -1.83 15.01 18.38
N LEU A 36 -1.68 14.63 19.65
CA LEU A 36 -0.70 13.63 20.07
C LEU A 36 -0.87 12.29 19.34
N TYR A 37 -2.09 11.78 19.23
CA TYR A 37 -2.34 10.51 18.55
C TYR A 37 -2.07 10.58 17.04
N SER A 38 -2.43 11.70 16.41
CA SER A 38 -2.11 11.96 15.00
C SER A 38 -0.60 11.99 14.78
N TRP A 39 0.14 12.69 15.64
CA TRP A 39 1.59 12.75 15.58
C TRP A 39 2.23 11.38 15.80
N LYS A 40 1.78 10.61 16.80
CA LYS A 40 2.22 9.22 17.02
C LYS A 40 1.97 8.34 15.81
N LYS A 41 0.83 8.48 15.12
CA LYS A 41 0.51 7.74 13.90
C LYS A 41 1.48 8.12 12.77
N LYS A 42 1.72 9.42 12.56
CA LYS A 42 2.69 9.92 11.56
C LYS A 42 4.10 9.40 11.85
N PHE A 43 4.53 9.44 13.11
CA PHE A 43 5.83 8.92 13.52
C PHE A 43 5.97 7.41 13.27
N ILE A 44 4.94 6.60 13.59
CA ILE A 44 4.96 5.16 13.30
C ILE A 44 5.09 4.91 11.79
N ARG A 45 4.33 5.63 10.96
CA ARG A 45 4.41 5.51 9.50
C ARG A 45 5.80 5.89 8.98
N PHE A 46 6.38 6.99 9.48
CA PHE A 46 7.74 7.41 9.14
C PHE A 46 8.78 6.36 9.55
N LYS A 47 8.74 5.88 10.80
CA LYS A 47 9.64 4.83 11.30
C LYS A 47 9.53 3.56 10.46
N ASN A 48 8.30 3.12 10.17
CA ASN A 48 8.07 1.95 9.34
C ASN A 48 8.59 2.15 7.92
N GLY A 49 8.40 3.35 7.35
CA GLY A 49 8.97 3.73 6.05
C GLY A 49 10.49 3.60 6.00
N ILE A 50 11.20 3.99 7.06
CA ILE A 50 12.65 3.77 7.18
C ILE A 50 12.96 2.27 7.26
N ILE A 51 12.25 1.52 8.11
CA ILE A 51 12.49 0.08 8.29
C ILE A 51 12.28 -0.70 6.98
N THR A 52 11.16 -0.48 6.29
CA THR A 52 10.91 -1.08 4.97
C THR A 52 11.86 -0.51 3.91
N GLY A 53 12.25 0.75 4.06
CA GLY A 53 13.16 1.50 3.20
C GLY A 53 14.61 1.01 3.24
N VAL A 54 15.00 0.20 4.22
CA VAL A 54 16.35 -0.43 4.31
C VAL A 54 16.31 -1.96 4.26
N TYR A 55 15.13 -2.56 4.22
CA TYR A 55 14.93 -4.00 4.09
C TYR A 55 15.58 -4.55 2.79
N PRO A 56 16.24 -5.72 2.78
CA PRO A 56 16.23 -6.80 3.77
C PRO A 56 17.16 -6.61 4.98
N ALA A 57 17.94 -5.53 5.03
CA ALA A 57 18.73 -5.18 6.20
C ALA A 57 17.88 -4.50 7.29
N SER A 58 18.51 -4.12 8.40
CA SER A 58 17.88 -3.38 9.50
C SER A 58 18.63 -2.08 9.79
N PRO A 59 17.98 -1.05 10.37
CA PRO A 59 18.70 0.15 10.83
C PRO A 59 19.81 -0.18 11.83
N SER A 60 19.67 -1.22 12.64
CA SER A 60 20.72 -1.67 13.57
C SER A 60 21.95 -2.24 12.86
N SER A 61 21.82 -2.78 11.65
CA SER A 61 22.98 -3.27 10.89
C SER A 61 23.94 -2.15 10.45
N TRP A 62 23.46 -0.90 10.37
CA TRP A 62 24.32 0.26 10.15
C TRP A 62 25.35 0.42 11.27
N LEU A 63 24.91 0.31 12.53
CA LEU A 63 25.81 0.38 13.68
C LEU A 63 26.88 -0.71 13.62
N ILE A 64 26.51 -1.93 13.22
CA ILE A 64 27.46 -3.05 13.10
C ILE A 64 28.54 -2.73 12.06
N VAL A 65 28.14 -2.20 10.88
CA VAL A 65 29.09 -1.83 9.82
C VAL A 65 29.98 -0.68 10.26
N VAL A 66 29.41 0.39 10.83
CA VAL A 66 30.19 1.56 11.29
C VAL A 66 31.14 1.18 12.42
N VAL A 67 30.68 0.46 13.44
CA VAL A 67 31.55 -0.01 14.53
C VAL A 67 32.65 -0.91 13.98
N GLY A 68 32.34 -1.83 13.06
CA GLY A 68 33.35 -2.67 12.41
C GLY A 68 34.42 -1.85 11.69
N VAL A 69 34.01 -0.86 10.88
CA VAL A 69 34.94 0.07 10.21
C VAL A 69 35.77 0.84 11.23
N MET A 70 35.14 1.43 12.25
CA MET A 70 35.85 2.18 13.28
C MET A 70 36.85 1.31 14.05
N SER A 71 36.46 0.09 14.43
CA SER A 71 37.35 -0.87 15.10
C SER A 71 38.57 -1.21 14.23
N THR A 72 38.39 -1.43 12.93
CA THR A 72 39.53 -1.67 12.02
C THR A 72 40.43 -0.44 11.92
N MET A 73 39.87 0.77 11.86
CA MET A 73 40.66 2.01 11.86
C MET A 73 41.46 2.18 13.16
N TYR A 74 40.87 1.88 14.33
CA TYR A 74 41.58 1.90 15.61
C TYR A 74 42.70 0.85 15.67
N ALA A 75 42.50 -0.30 15.04
CA ALA A 75 43.52 -1.34 14.87
C ALA A 75 44.58 -0.98 13.80
N LYS A 76 44.52 0.21 13.19
CA LYS A 76 45.39 0.67 12.09
C LYS A 76 45.34 -0.23 10.85
N ILE A 77 44.24 -0.95 10.64
CA ILE A 77 43.96 -1.71 9.42
C ILE A 77 42.99 -0.88 8.59
N ASP A 78 43.34 -0.56 7.35
CA ASP A 78 42.44 0.18 6.47
C ASP A 78 41.54 -0.78 5.67
N PRO A 79 40.26 -0.95 6.04
CA PRO A 79 39.33 -1.81 5.30
C PRO A 79 38.88 -1.18 3.96
N SER A 80 39.18 0.10 3.74
CA SER A 80 38.65 0.91 2.65
C SER A 80 39.59 1.01 1.45
N LEU A 81 40.77 0.38 1.51
CA LEU A 81 41.80 0.45 0.47
C LEU A 81 42.15 1.91 0.10
N GLY A 82 42.27 2.80 1.09
CA GLY A 82 42.61 4.21 0.92
C GLY A 82 41.44 5.16 0.68
N LEU A 83 40.20 4.67 0.57
CA LEU A 83 39.02 5.52 0.34
C LEU A 83 38.72 6.45 1.52
N ILE A 84 38.89 5.99 2.76
CA ILE A 84 38.70 6.83 3.96
C ILE A 84 39.68 8.01 3.95
N ALA A 85 40.94 7.77 3.60
CA ALA A 85 41.95 8.82 3.48
C ALA A 85 41.59 9.83 2.35
N LYS A 86 41.02 9.35 1.25
CA LYS A 86 40.53 10.20 0.16
C LYS A 86 39.36 11.08 0.60
N ILE A 87 38.39 10.51 1.34
CA ILE A 87 37.26 11.25 1.92
C ILE A 87 37.76 12.35 2.86
N ASN A 88 38.72 12.00 3.72
CA ASN A 88 39.31 12.97 4.65
C ASN A 88 39.93 14.16 3.90
N ARG A 89 40.79 13.88 2.91
CA ARG A 89 41.41 14.94 2.07
C ARG A 89 40.39 15.83 1.36
N THR A 90 39.29 15.25 0.85
CA THR A 90 38.24 16.05 0.21
C THR A 90 37.50 16.95 1.21
N LEU A 91 37.19 16.46 2.42
CA LEU A 91 36.52 17.25 3.45
C LEU A 91 37.39 18.45 3.90
N ASP A 92 38.71 18.25 3.99
CA ASP A 92 39.67 19.31 4.29
C ASP A 92 39.72 20.38 3.20
N THR A 93 39.75 19.95 1.93
CA THR A 93 39.81 20.86 0.77
C THR A 93 38.55 21.73 0.63
N THR A 94 37.41 21.22 1.09
CA THR A 94 36.11 21.89 0.92
C THR A 94 35.82 22.91 2.04
N GLY A 95 36.73 23.08 3.01
CA GLY A 95 36.62 24.08 4.08
C GLY A 95 35.54 23.82 5.14
N TYR A 96 34.67 22.81 4.97
CA TYR A 96 33.60 22.49 5.91
C TYR A 96 34.09 22.00 7.28
N MET A 97 35.34 21.55 7.39
CA MET A 97 35.89 20.93 8.60
C MET A 97 37.30 21.43 8.98
N SER A 98 37.78 22.53 8.39
CA SER A 98 39.16 23.02 8.59
C SER A 98 39.54 23.37 10.03
N ASN A 99 38.55 23.52 10.92
CA ASN A 99 38.73 23.85 12.33
C ASN A 99 38.62 22.63 13.28
N MET A 100 38.46 21.41 12.76
CA MET A 100 38.36 20.19 13.56
C MET A 100 39.72 19.50 13.73
N SER A 101 39.91 18.77 14.84
CA SER A 101 41.13 17.98 15.05
C SER A 101 41.24 16.82 14.06
N ASN A 102 42.47 16.42 13.72
CA ASN A 102 42.77 15.26 12.85
C ASN A 102 42.04 13.97 13.29
N GLN A 103 41.84 13.80 14.60
CA GLN A 103 41.13 12.66 15.16
C GLN A 103 39.63 12.72 14.83
N THR A 104 39.00 13.88 14.96
CA THR A 104 37.58 14.09 14.62
C THR A 104 37.34 13.90 13.12
N GLN A 105 38.22 14.43 12.26
CA GLN A 105 38.13 14.25 10.80
C GLN A 105 38.23 12.77 10.38
N ASN A 106 39.14 12.00 11.00
CA ASN A 106 39.25 10.57 10.74
C ASN A 106 38.00 9.81 11.20
N ILE A 107 37.42 10.14 12.36
CA ILE A 107 36.17 9.53 12.84
C ILE A 107 35.02 9.83 11.88
N VAL A 108 34.86 11.09 11.46
CA VAL A 108 33.79 11.49 10.53
C VAL A 108 33.97 10.80 9.18
N SER A 109 35.19 10.73 8.65
CA SER A 109 35.49 10.02 7.40
C SER A 109 35.19 8.52 7.49
N GLY A 110 35.49 7.89 8.63
CA GLY A 110 35.16 6.50 8.92
C GLY A 110 33.64 6.25 8.98
N ILE A 111 32.89 7.14 9.64
CA ILE A 111 31.41 7.06 9.68
C ILE A 111 30.80 7.24 8.30
N LEU A 112 31.30 8.20 7.50
CA LEU A 112 30.84 8.43 6.13
C LEU A 112 31.10 7.22 5.23
N PHE A 113 32.31 6.67 5.28
CA PHE A 113 32.65 5.46 4.55
C PHE A 113 31.79 4.27 4.99
N GLY A 114 31.67 4.01 6.30
CA GLY A 114 30.86 2.93 6.84
C GLY A 114 29.38 3.05 6.47
N THR A 115 28.85 4.27 6.42
CA THR A 115 27.49 4.55 5.94
C THR A 115 27.35 4.25 4.45
N GLY A 116 28.29 4.70 3.61
CA GLY A 116 28.31 4.40 2.18
C GLY A 116 28.43 2.90 1.87
N LEU A 117 29.28 2.20 2.61
CA LEU A 117 29.41 0.75 2.54
C LEU A 117 28.11 0.05 2.91
N TRP A 118 27.48 0.45 4.02
CA TRP A 118 26.20 -0.11 4.45
C TRP A 118 25.08 0.11 3.42
N VAL A 119 24.99 1.30 2.83
CA VAL A 119 24.04 1.59 1.75
C VAL A 119 24.30 0.69 0.53
N THR A 120 25.56 0.54 0.13
CA THR A 120 25.97 -0.32 -0.99
C THR A 120 25.60 -1.79 -0.75
N LEU A 121 25.80 -2.29 0.47
CA LEU A 121 25.40 -3.64 0.88
C LEU A 121 23.88 -3.82 0.79
N ILE A 122 23.08 -2.85 1.23
CA ILE A 122 21.61 -2.91 1.12
C ILE A 122 21.18 -2.99 -0.33
N PHE A 123 21.71 -2.11 -1.20
CA PHE A 123 21.37 -2.12 -2.62
C PHE A 123 21.78 -3.43 -3.29
N SER A 124 22.93 -3.98 -2.92
CA SER A 124 23.40 -5.28 -3.39
C SER A 124 22.45 -6.41 -2.95
N MET A 125 22.08 -6.47 -1.67
CA MET A 125 21.14 -7.48 -1.16
C MET A 125 19.76 -7.38 -1.83
N ARG A 126 19.26 -6.17 -2.04
CA ARG A 126 18.00 -5.93 -2.75
C ARG A 126 18.05 -6.39 -4.18
N TYR A 127 19.12 -6.06 -4.88
CA TYR A 127 19.32 -6.47 -6.26
C TYR A 127 19.38 -7.99 -6.35
N SER A 128 20.14 -8.65 -5.48
CA SER A 128 20.20 -10.12 -5.40
C SER A 128 18.84 -10.73 -5.13
N LEU A 129 18.07 -10.19 -4.16
CA LEU A 129 16.71 -10.66 -3.87
C LEU A 129 15.80 -10.48 -5.08
N LYS A 130 15.88 -9.34 -5.78
CA LYS A 130 15.11 -9.08 -7.00
C LYS A 130 15.45 -10.06 -8.12
N MET A 131 16.73 -10.37 -8.31
CA MET A 131 17.17 -11.36 -9.30
C MET A 131 16.64 -12.76 -8.95
N LEU A 132 16.73 -13.16 -7.68
CA LEU A 132 16.15 -14.42 -7.21
C LEU A 132 14.63 -14.46 -7.47
N LEU A 133 13.90 -13.40 -7.14
CA LEU A 133 12.45 -13.32 -7.35
C LEU A 133 12.05 -13.23 -8.84
N SER A 134 12.99 -12.90 -9.74
CA SER A 134 12.75 -12.89 -11.19
C SER A 134 12.76 -14.30 -11.81
N TYR A 135 13.19 -15.33 -11.06
CA TYR A 135 13.07 -16.71 -11.50
C TYR A 135 11.62 -17.18 -11.37
N HIS A 136 11.06 -17.69 -12.47
CA HIS A 136 9.65 -18.08 -12.59
C HIS A 136 9.46 -19.59 -12.84
N GLY A 137 10.54 -20.36 -12.98
CA GLY A 137 10.47 -21.79 -13.30
C GLY A 137 9.76 -22.62 -12.22
N TRP A 138 9.74 -22.13 -10.98
CA TRP A 138 9.03 -22.77 -9.87
C TRP A 138 7.51 -22.82 -10.05
N MET A 139 6.90 -21.93 -10.87
CA MET A 139 5.45 -21.91 -11.09
C MET A 139 4.95 -23.10 -11.91
N PHE A 140 5.82 -23.65 -12.76
CA PHE A 140 5.49 -24.76 -13.65
C PHE A 140 5.89 -26.13 -13.08
N ALA A 141 6.45 -26.16 -11.87
CA ALA A 141 6.81 -27.41 -11.21
C ALA A 141 5.55 -28.14 -10.71
N GLU A 142 5.48 -29.45 -10.94
CA GLU A 142 4.42 -30.30 -10.39
C GLU A 142 4.46 -30.28 -8.85
N HIS A 143 3.28 -30.21 -8.24
CA HIS A 143 3.14 -30.28 -6.79
C HIS A 143 3.77 -31.58 -6.26
N GLY A 144 4.64 -31.47 -5.26
CA GLY A 144 5.36 -32.60 -4.66
C GLY A 144 6.66 -33.02 -5.37
N LYS A 145 6.92 -32.56 -6.60
CA LYS A 145 8.14 -32.91 -7.36
C LYS A 145 9.05 -31.70 -7.62
N LEU A 146 9.38 -30.97 -6.55
CA LEU A 146 10.31 -29.83 -6.66
C LEU A 146 11.72 -30.32 -6.99
N SER A 147 12.29 -29.81 -8.10
CA SER A 147 13.67 -30.06 -8.49
C SER A 147 14.67 -29.54 -7.45
N THR A 148 15.84 -30.17 -7.35
CA THR A 148 16.89 -29.75 -6.41
C THR A 148 17.28 -28.28 -6.62
N GLY A 149 17.37 -27.83 -7.87
CA GLY A 149 17.63 -26.43 -8.20
C GLY A 149 16.57 -25.47 -7.62
N THR A 150 15.29 -25.83 -7.71
CA THR A 150 14.20 -25.04 -7.11
C THR A 150 14.30 -24.99 -5.59
N ARG A 151 14.66 -26.11 -4.94
CA ARG A 151 14.85 -26.14 -3.48
C ARG A 151 16.01 -25.25 -3.03
N ILE A 152 17.13 -25.29 -3.75
CA ILE A 152 18.28 -24.40 -3.49
C ILE A 152 17.86 -22.94 -3.67
N TRP A 153 17.16 -22.62 -4.77
CA TRP A 153 16.64 -21.29 -5.02
C TRP A 153 15.70 -20.81 -3.89
N MET A 154 14.77 -21.65 -3.43
CA MET A 154 13.87 -21.32 -2.31
C MET A 154 14.66 -21.02 -1.02
N ALA A 155 15.71 -21.80 -0.74
CA ALA A 155 16.58 -21.58 0.40
C ALA A 155 17.33 -20.24 0.29
N LEU A 156 17.83 -19.90 -0.90
CA LEU A 156 18.46 -18.61 -1.17
C LEU A 156 17.47 -17.45 -1.01
N VAL A 157 16.24 -17.55 -1.55
CA VAL A 157 15.20 -16.53 -1.34
C VAL A 157 14.95 -16.31 0.15
N LYS A 158 14.82 -17.38 0.94
CA LYS A 158 14.63 -17.28 2.40
C LYS A 158 15.82 -16.63 3.10
N LEU A 159 17.04 -16.96 2.71
CA LEU A 159 18.26 -16.37 3.27
C LEU A 159 18.33 -14.85 3.01
N PHE A 160 18.01 -14.43 1.78
CA PHE A 160 18.05 -13.02 1.38
C PHE A 160 16.82 -12.20 1.78
N SER A 161 15.73 -12.86 2.19
CA SER A 161 14.50 -12.22 2.66
C SER A 161 14.58 -11.69 4.10
N GLY A 162 15.75 -11.64 4.74
CA GLY A 162 15.89 -11.07 6.09
C GLY A 162 14.95 -11.69 7.14
N ARG A 163 14.77 -11.02 8.28
CA ARG A 163 13.95 -11.52 9.39
C ARG A 163 12.78 -10.58 9.67
N LYS A 164 11.59 -11.13 9.94
CA LYS A 164 10.37 -10.42 10.36
C LYS A 164 9.95 -9.29 9.40
N PRO A 165 9.56 -9.61 8.15
CA PRO A 165 9.10 -8.60 7.22
C PRO A 165 7.85 -7.87 7.73
N MET A 166 7.75 -6.59 7.37
CA MET A 166 6.53 -5.79 7.49
C MET A 166 5.75 -5.86 6.17
N LEU A 167 4.48 -5.45 6.17
CA LEU A 167 3.57 -5.59 5.02
C LEU A 167 4.18 -5.13 3.69
N TYR A 168 4.95 -4.03 3.69
CA TYR A 168 5.54 -3.43 2.49
C TYR A 168 7.05 -3.67 2.34
N SER A 169 7.65 -4.53 3.17
CA SER A 169 9.10 -4.79 3.16
C SER A 169 9.64 -5.21 1.79
N PHE A 170 8.89 -6.03 1.05
CA PHE A 170 9.34 -6.55 -0.24
C PHE A 170 9.06 -5.63 -1.44
N GLN A 171 8.27 -4.55 -1.29
CA GLN A 171 7.77 -3.76 -2.43
C GLN A 171 8.86 -3.26 -3.37
N THR A 172 10.02 -2.87 -2.83
CA THR A 172 11.17 -2.38 -3.60
C THR A 172 12.03 -3.49 -4.22
N SER A 173 11.86 -4.73 -3.73
CA SER A 173 12.60 -5.90 -4.19
C SER A 173 11.80 -6.78 -5.15
N LEU A 174 10.51 -6.50 -5.35
CA LEU A 174 9.69 -7.22 -6.33
C LEU A 174 10.22 -6.98 -7.76
N PRO A 175 10.23 -8.02 -8.61
CA PRO A 175 10.56 -7.86 -10.01
C PRO A 175 9.50 -7.03 -10.73
N ARG A 176 9.89 -6.36 -11.81
CA ARG A 176 8.93 -5.70 -12.70
C ARG A 176 8.18 -6.77 -13.49
N LEU A 177 6.93 -6.49 -13.83
CA LEU A 177 6.16 -7.36 -14.72
C LEU A 177 6.87 -7.44 -16.08
N PRO A 178 7.23 -8.65 -16.57
CA PRO A 178 7.93 -8.79 -17.84
C PRO A 178 7.01 -8.45 -19.01
N VAL A 179 7.58 -7.89 -20.08
CA VAL A 179 6.88 -7.66 -21.35
C VAL A 179 7.14 -8.87 -22.26
N PRO A 180 6.15 -9.73 -22.56
CA PRO A 180 6.35 -10.91 -23.40
C PRO A 180 6.71 -10.54 -24.83
N ALA A 181 7.44 -11.41 -25.54
CA ALA A 181 7.77 -11.18 -26.95
C ALA A 181 6.50 -11.20 -27.82
N VAL A 182 6.46 -10.33 -28.85
CA VAL A 182 5.31 -10.21 -29.77
C VAL A 182 5.00 -11.56 -30.41
N LYS A 183 6.03 -12.26 -30.91
CA LYS A 183 5.89 -13.59 -31.52
C LYS A 183 5.22 -14.59 -30.57
N ASP A 184 5.67 -14.67 -29.33
CA ASP A 184 5.12 -15.61 -28.34
C ASP A 184 3.68 -15.25 -27.96
N THR A 185 3.37 -13.96 -27.90
CA THR A 185 2.00 -13.47 -27.65
C THR A 185 1.07 -13.81 -28.81
N VAL A 186 1.50 -13.56 -30.05
CA VAL A 186 0.72 -13.89 -31.26
C VAL A 186 0.50 -15.39 -31.40
N ASN A 187 1.53 -16.22 -31.16
CA ASN A 187 1.38 -17.66 -31.22
C ASN A 187 0.37 -18.19 -30.19
N ARG A 188 0.46 -17.73 -28.94
CA ARG A 188 -0.50 -18.10 -27.88
C ARG A 188 -1.91 -17.60 -28.17
N TYR A 189 -2.04 -16.42 -28.77
CA TYR A 189 -3.33 -15.90 -29.23
C TYR A 189 -3.93 -16.79 -30.33
N LEU A 190 -3.16 -17.17 -31.34
CA LEU A 190 -3.63 -18.05 -32.41
C LEU A 190 -4.04 -19.42 -31.86
N GLU A 191 -3.25 -19.99 -30.95
CA GLU A 191 -3.59 -21.24 -30.26
C GLU A 191 -4.92 -21.11 -29.49
N SER A 192 -5.15 -19.99 -28.78
CA SER A 192 -6.37 -19.81 -27.99
C SER A 192 -7.63 -19.57 -28.82
N VAL A 193 -7.52 -18.94 -30.00
CA VAL A 193 -8.68 -18.71 -30.88
C VAL A 193 -8.94 -19.84 -31.86
N ARG A 194 -7.97 -20.74 -32.09
CA ARG A 194 -8.13 -21.89 -32.99
C ARG A 194 -9.42 -22.70 -32.75
N PRO A 195 -9.77 -23.10 -31.52
CA PRO A 195 -11.00 -23.88 -31.28
C PRO A 195 -12.30 -23.08 -31.47
N LEU A 196 -12.21 -21.75 -31.64
CA LEU A 196 -13.37 -20.85 -31.77
C LEU A 196 -13.68 -20.50 -33.24
N MET A 197 -12.87 -20.96 -34.19
CA MET A 197 -12.90 -20.52 -35.59
C MET A 197 -12.89 -21.71 -36.54
N ASN A 198 -13.54 -21.56 -37.70
CA ASN A 198 -13.40 -22.52 -38.79
C ASN A 198 -12.03 -22.36 -39.50
N ASN A 199 -11.73 -23.25 -40.46
CA ASN A 199 -10.43 -23.27 -41.13
C ASN A 199 -10.13 -21.99 -41.94
N GLU A 200 -11.14 -21.43 -42.61
CA GLU A 200 -10.97 -20.23 -43.43
C GLU A 200 -10.74 -18.99 -42.58
N GLU A 201 -11.55 -18.82 -41.53
CA GLU A 201 -11.41 -17.76 -40.53
C GLU A 201 -10.06 -17.82 -39.84
N PHE A 202 -9.64 -19.03 -39.42
CA PHE A 202 -8.36 -19.22 -38.76
C PHE A 202 -7.19 -18.91 -39.70
N LYS A 203 -7.24 -19.35 -40.97
CA LYS A 203 -6.20 -19.03 -41.96
C LYS A 203 -6.07 -17.53 -42.18
N ARG A 204 -7.21 -16.81 -42.25
CA ARG A 204 -7.21 -15.33 -42.29
C ARG A 204 -6.56 -14.74 -41.04
N MET A 205 -6.90 -15.27 -39.86
CA MET A 205 -6.38 -14.74 -38.60
C MET A 205 -4.90 -15.04 -38.36
N GLU A 206 -4.44 -16.20 -38.80
CA GLU A 206 -3.03 -16.52 -38.86
C GLU A 206 -2.27 -15.52 -39.75
N GLY A 207 -2.81 -15.18 -40.92
CA GLY A 207 -2.25 -14.16 -41.82
C GLY A 207 -2.12 -12.80 -41.14
N LEU A 208 -3.20 -12.31 -40.52
CA LEU A 208 -3.22 -11.03 -39.79
C LEU A 208 -2.28 -11.02 -38.58
N GLY A 209 -2.22 -12.12 -37.82
CA GLY A 209 -1.30 -12.26 -36.68
C GLY A 209 0.16 -12.22 -37.11
N LYS A 210 0.52 -12.90 -38.20
CA LYS A 210 1.87 -12.88 -38.77
C LYS A 210 2.25 -11.49 -39.29
N ASP A 211 1.34 -10.83 -40.02
CA ASP A 211 1.54 -9.46 -40.49
C ASP A 211 1.79 -8.49 -39.32
N PHE A 212 0.95 -8.54 -38.29
CA PHE A 212 1.12 -7.74 -37.08
C PHE A 212 2.48 -7.99 -36.40
N ALA A 213 2.90 -9.26 -36.29
CA ALA A 213 4.15 -9.63 -35.63
C ALA A 213 5.40 -9.08 -36.34
N VAL A 214 5.34 -8.89 -37.66
CA VAL A 214 6.45 -8.39 -38.48
C VAL A 214 6.40 -6.86 -38.63
N ASN A 215 5.21 -6.29 -38.79
CA ASN A 215 5.02 -4.88 -39.14
C ASN A 215 4.76 -4.00 -37.91
N LEU A 216 3.50 -3.87 -37.49
CA LEU A 216 3.11 -2.90 -36.46
C LEU A 216 3.56 -3.30 -35.04
N GLY A 217 3.56 -4.61 -34.74
CA GLY A 217 3.84 -5.17 -33.43
C GLY A 217 5.19 -4.74 -32.85
N PRO A 218 6.31 -4.84 -33.58
CA PRO A 218 7.61 -4.37 -33.10
C PRO A 218 7.65 -2.89 -32.68
N LYS A 219 6.96 -2.01 -33.43
CA LYS A 219 6.86 -0.58 -33.10
C LYS A 219 6.09 -0.37 -31.80
N LEU A 220 4.94 -1.02 -31.63
CA LEU A 220 4.15 -0.94 -30.39
C LEU A 220 4.89 -1.55 -29.19
N GLN A 221 5.58 -2.66 -29.41
CA GLN A 221 6.40 -3.33 -28.40
C GLN A 221 7.54 -2.45 -27.92
N TRP A 222 8.12 -1.63 -28.80
CA TRP A 222 9.16 -0.67 -28.40
C TRP A 222 8.61 0.35 -27.39
N TYR A 223 7.46 0.97 -27.67
CA TYR A 223 6.80 1.88 -26.72
C TYR A 223 6.44 1.18 -25.41
N LEU A 224 5.96 -0.06 -25.49
CA LEU A 224 5.61 -0.85 -24.29
C LEU A 224 6.83 -1.16 -23.42
N LYS A 225 7.96 -1.51 -24.03
CA LYS A 225 9.24 -1.71 -23.34
C LYS A 225 9.70 -0.41 -22.68
N LEU A 226 9.64 0.72 -23.37
CA LEU A 226 9.94 2.02 -22.77
C LEU A 226 9.05 2.26 -21.54
N LYS A 227 7.73 2.10 -21.65
CA LYS A 227 6.81 2.24 -20.52
C LYS A 227 7.21 1.32 -19.35
N SER A 228 7.60 0.08 -19.63
CA SER A 228 8.04 -0.87 -18.59
C SER A 228 9.31 -0.46 -17.84
N TRP A 229 10.13 0.43 -18.42
CA TRP A 229 11.32 0.94 -17.74
C TRP A 229 11.01 2.04 -16.73
N TRP A 230 9.98 2.84 -17.02
CA TRP A 230 9.58 4.00 -16.22
C TRP A 230 8.46 3.68 -15.23
N ALA A 231 7.57 2.74 -15.56
CA ALA A 231 6.48 2.31 -14.69
C ALA A 231 6.93 1.24 -13.69
N THR A 232 6.33 1.24 -12.50
CA THR A 232 6.48 0.14 -11.52
C THR A 232 5.85 -1.15 -12.05
N ASN A 233 4.70 -1.03 -12.71
CA ASN A 233 4.03 -2.07 -13.49
C ASN A 233 3.44 -1.40 -14.74
N TYR A 234 3.76 -1.92 -15.93
CA TYR A 234 3.37 -1.26 -17.19
C TYR A 234 1.88 -1.41 -17.53
N VAL A 235 1.15 -2.29 -16.84
CA VAL A 235 -0.26 -2.62 -17.10
C VAL A 235 -1.19 -1.95 -16.10
N SER A 236 -0.79 -1.76 -14.84
CA SER A 236 -1.72 -1.46 -13.75
C SER A 236 -2.56 -0.19 -13.94
N ASP A 237 -1.97 0.89 -14.44
CA ASP A 237 -2.66 2.15 -14.72
C ASP A 237 -3.68 2.00 -15.84
N TRP A 238 -3.29 1.39 -16.96
CA TRP A 238 -4.20 1.13 -18.08
C TRP A 238 -5.29 0.12 -17.71
N TRP A 239 -4.97 -0.90 -16.92
CA TRP A 239 -5.95 -1.87 -16.45
C TRP A 239 -7.00 -1.21 -15.57
N GLU A 240 -6.58 -0.42 -14.59
CA GLU A 240 -7.49 0.35 -13.75
C GLU A 240 -8.37 1.29 -14.59
N GLU A 241 -7.76 2.09 -15.46
CA GLU A 241 -8.46 3.09 -16.25
C GLU A 241 -9.40 2.48 -17.28
N TYR A 242 -8.88 1.67 -18.22
CA TYR A 242 -9.63 1.23 -19.39
C TYR A 242 -10.58 0.08 -19.10
N ILE A 243 -10.24 -0.82 -18.16
CA ILE A 243 -11.10 -1.98 -17.86
C ILE A 243 -12.17 -1.64 -16.84
N TYR A 244 -11.85 -0.83 -15.83
CA TYR A 244 -12.81 -0.55 -14.75
C TYR A 244 -13.37 0.87 -14.80
N LEU A 245 -12.50 1.88 -14.88
CA LEU A 245 -12.94 3.26 -14.67
C LEU A 245 -13.61 3.88 -15.88
N ARG A 246 -13.29 3.46 -17.10
CA ARG A 246 -13.97 3.89 -18.34
C ARG A 246 -15.19 3.04 -18.68
N GLY A 247 -15.35 1.86 -18.09
CA GLY A 247 -16.57 1.06 -18.23
C GLY A 247 -17.79 1.88 -17.78
N ARG A 248 -18.79 1.98 -18.66
CA ARG A 248 -19.97 2.85 -18.44
C ARG A 248 -21.24 2.10 -18.04
N GLY A 249 -21.24 0.78 -18.14
CA GLY A 249 -22.32 -0.05 -17.61
C GLY A 249 -22.37 -0.02 -16.08
N PRO A 250 -23.47 -0.53 -15.49
CA PRO A 250 -23.70 -0.46 -14.05
C PRO A 250 -22.75 -1.41 -13.32
N ILE A 251 -22.06 -0.90 -12.29
CA ILE A 251 -20.97 -1.64 -11.63
C ILE A 251 -21.48 -2.70 -10.64
N MET A 252 -22.69 -2.53 -10.09
CA MET A 252 -23.23 -3.42 -9.07
C MET A 252 -23.43 -4.86 -9.55
N VAL A 253 -23.80 -5.03 -10.82
CA VAL A 253 -24.01 -6.35 -11.45
C VAL A 253 -22.76 -6.80 -12.21
N ASN A 254 -22.09 -5.89 -12.93
CA ASN A 254 -21.08 -6.27 -13.92
C ASN A 254 -19.65 -6.27 -13.40
N SER A 255 -19.37 -5.67 -12.24
CA SER A 255 -17.99 -5.48 -11.75
C SER A 255 -17.80 -5.75 -10.26
N ASN A 256 -18.79 -5.46 -9.42
CA ASN A 256 -18.68 -5.69 -7.98
C ASN A 256 -18.74 -7.20 -7.68
N TYR A 257 -17.96 -7.62 -6.69
CA TYR A 257 -18.00 -8.97 -6.15
C TYR A 257 -18.34 -8.91 -4.67
N PHE A 258 -18.90 -10.00 -4.14
CA PHE A 258 -19.17 -10.15 -2.72
C PHE A 258 -18.66 -11.50 -2.23
N ALA A 259 -18.37 -11.56 -0.94
CA ALA A 259 -18.11 -12.79 -0.22
C ALA A 259 -18.92 -12.75 1.07
N MET A 260 -19.45 -13.89 1.49
CA MET A 260 -20.16 -14.00 2.76
C MET A 260 -19.19 -14.45 3.87
N ASP A 261 -19.53 -14.13 5.12
CA ASP A 261 -18.80 -14.67 6.25
C ASP A 261 -19.13 -16.15 6.40
N PHE A 262 -18.23 -17.03 5.98
CA PHE A 262 -18.33 -18.48 6.18
C PHE A 262 -18.03 -18.88 7.64
N LEU A 263 -18.57 -18.11 8.60
CA LEU A 263 -18.52 -18.47 10.00
C LEU A 263 -19.55 -19.59 10.21
N TYR A 264 -19.07 -20.81 10.42
CA TYR A 264 -19.91 -21.98 10.74
C TYR A 264 -20.54 -21.92 12.15
N PHE A 265 -20.64 -20.73 12.75
CA PHE A 265 -21.30 -20.49 14.02
C PHE A 265 -21.86 -19.06 14.07
N THR A 266 -22.97 -18.88 14.78
CA THR A 266 -23.61 -17.57 14.99
C THR A 266 -23.36 -17.13 16.44
N PRO A 267 -22.38 -16.23 16.71
CA PRO A 267 -22.01 -15.89 18.08
C PRO A 267 -23.14 -15.22 18.89
N THR A 268 -24.08 -14.56 18.22
CA THR A 268 -25.24 -13.90 18.84
C THR A 268 -26.35 -13.71 17.81
N THR A 269 -27.61 -13.77 18.27
CA THR A 269 -28.80 -13.45 17.47
C THR A 269 -29.12 -11.95 17.45
N VAL A 270 -28.46 -11.15 18.31
CA VAL A 270 -28.69 -9.71 18.40
C VAL A 270 -27.93 -9.00 17.28
N GLN A 271 -28.67 -8.43 16.31
CA GLN A 271 -28.08 -7.75 15.14
C GLN A 271 -27.10 -6.64 15.54
N ALA A 272 -27.49 -5.77 16.48
CA ALA A 272 -26.63 -4.67 16.95
C ALA A 272 -25.33 -5.17 17.59
N ALA A 273 -25.40 -6.23 18.39
CA ALA A 273 -24.22 -6.84 19.01
C ALA A 273 -23.29 -7.47 17.98
N ARG A 274 -23.84 -8.19 16.99
CA ARG A 274 -23.05 -8.76 15.88
C ARG A 274 -22.36 -7.65 15.07
N ALA A 275 -23.09 -6.59 14.72
CA ALA A 275 -22.55 -5.43 14.00
C ALA A 275 -21.44 -4.73 14.81
N GLY A 276 -21.66 -4.48 16.10
CA GLY A 276 -20.67 -3.86 16.99
C GLY A 276 -19.36 -4.66 17.07
N ASN A 277 -19.45 -5.99 17.18
CA ASN A 277 -18.27 -6.87 17.18
C ASN A 277 -17.57 -6.91 15.82
N ALA A 278 -18.33 -7.05 14.73
CA ALA A 278 -17.78 -7.09 13.37
C ALA A 278 -17.04 -5.79 13.02
N ILE A 279 -17.67 -4.63 13.26
CA ILE A 279 -17.05 -3.31 13.04
C ILE A 279 -15.78 -3.18 13.88
N HIS A 280 -15.82 -3.55 15.16
CA HIS A 280 -14.64 -3.49 16.03
C HIS A 280 -13.50 -4.36 15.49
N ALA A 281 -13.78 -5.61 15.10
CA ALA A 281 -12.79 -6.52 14.53
C ALA A 281 -12.16 -5.99 13.23
N ILE A 282 -12.99 -5.45 12.33
CA ILE A 282 -12.54 -4.78 11.09
C ILE A 282 -11.61 -3.60 11.41
N LEU A 283 -11.90 -2.83 12.46
CA LEU A 283 -11.07 -1.70 12.87
C LEU A 283 -9.77 -2.11 13.55
N LEU A 284 -9.74 -3.25 14.25
CA LEU A 284 -8.50 -3.86 14.72
C LEU A 284 -7.62 -4.29 13.54
N TYR A 285 -8.22 -4.86 12.49
CA TYR A 285 -7.52 -5.16 11.24
C TYR A 285 -6.98 -3.90 10.59
N ARG A 286 -7.81 -2.86 10.42
CA ARG A 286 -7.40 -1.55 9.88
C ARG A 286 -6.23 -0.96 10.66
N ARG A 287 -6.23 -1.08 12.00
CA ARG A 287 -5.13 -0.62 12.85
C ARG A 287 -3.83 -1.39 12.59
N LYS A 288 -3.89 -2.71 12.38
CA LYS A 288 -2.71 -3.52 12.00
C LYS A 288 -2.20 -3.13 10.61
N LEU A 289 -3.11 -2.92 9.66
CA LEU A 289 -2.80 -2.46 8.30
C LEU A 289 -2.11 -1.09 8.31
N ASP A 290 -2.69 -0.10 8.99
CA ASP A 290 -2.14 1.26 9.11
C ASP A 290 -0.73 1.28 9.72
N ARG A 291 -0.44 0.31 10.59
CA ARG A 291 0.86 0.10 11.24
C ARG A 291 1.76 -0.87 10.47
N GLN A 292 1.33 -1.36 9.30
CA GLN A 292 2.05 -2.32 8.46
C GLN A 292 2.45 -3.61 9.20
N GLN A 293 1.66 -4.01 10.20
CA GLN A 293 1.91 -5.18 11.06
C GLN A 293 1.33 -6.47 10.49
N ILE A 294 0.53 -6.38 9.44
CA ILE A 294 0.08 -7.54 8.67
C ILE A 294 1.31 -8.12 7.96
N GLN A 295 1.49 -9.44 8.06
CA GLN A 295 2.59 -10.10 7.36
C GLN A 295 2.34 -10.06 5.85
N PRO A 296 3.39 -9.90 5.02
CA PRO A 296 3.25 -10.04 3.58
C PRO A 296 2.63 -11.38 3.21
N LEU A 297 1.80 -11.36 2.17
CA LEU A 297 1.28 -12.59 1.59
C LEU A 297 2.43 -13.30 0.85
N MET A 298 2.64 -14.58 1.14
CA MET A 298 3.75 -15.36 0.60
C MET A 298 3.22 -16.65 -0.04
N ILE A 299 3.59 -16.93 -1.29
CA ILE A 299 3.40 -18.24 -1.92
C ILE A 299 4.46 -19.20 -1.37
N TYR A 300 4.03 -20.39 -0.94
CA TYR A 300 4.88 -21.41 -0.30
C TYR A 300 5.77 -20.87 0.83
N ASN A 301 5.30 -19.85 1.55
CA ASN A 301 6.07 -19.16 2.59
C ASN A 301 7.47 -18.68 2.12
N THR A 302 7.61 -18.38 0.82
CA THR A 302 8.91 -18.10 0.18
C THR A 302 8.82 -16.93 -0.79
N VAL A 303 7.82 -16.91 -1.69
CA VAL A 303 7.70 -15.87 -2.72
C VAL A 303 6.71 -14.79 -2.26
N PRO A 304 7.15 -13.54 -2.01
CA PRO A 304 6.26 -12.46 -1.62
C PRO A 304 5.38 -11.99 -2.77
N LEU A 305 4.15 -11.62 -2.44
CA LEU A 305 3.23 -10.95 -3.35
C LEU A 305 3.20 -9.44 -3.13
N CYS A 306 2.68 -8.74 -4.14
CA CYS A 306 2.50 -7.29 -4.05
C CYS A 306 1.39 -6.95 -3.02
N SER A 307 1.70 -6.02 -2.11
CA SER A 307 0.77 -5.56 -1.08
C SER A 307 0.14 -4.20 -1.42
N SER A 308 0.40 -3.61 -2.59
CA SER A 308 0.00 -2.23 -2.91
C SER A 308 -1.51 -1.98 -2.77
N GLN A 309 -2.34 -2.97 -3.12
CA GLN A 309 -3.79 -2.85 -3.07
C GLN A 309 -4.35 -2.71 -1.64
N TYR A 310 -3.59 -3.13 -0.61
CA TYR A 310 -4.04 -3.03 0.78
C TYR A 310 -4.28 -1.59 1.22
N GLU A 311 -3.59 -0.60 0.63
CA GLU A 311 -3.79 0.81 0.94
C GLU A 311 -5.23 1.27 0.71
N ARG A 312 -5.90 0.68 -0.30
CA ARG A 312 -7.21 1.12 -0.75
C ARG A 312 -8.39 0.42 -0.04
N LEU A 313 -8.12 -0.50 0.88
CA LEU A 313 -9.18 -1.26 1.55
C LEU A 313 -10.12 -0.39 2.41
N PHE A 314 -9.63 0.71 2.97
CA PHE A 314 -10.40 1.62 3.81
C PHE A 314 -10.35 3.04 3.26
N ASN A 315 -11.42 3.80 3.50
CA ASN A 315 -11.55 5.22 3.11
C ASN A 315 -11.38 5.47 1.61
N THR A 316 -11.71 4.49 0.77
CA THR A 316 -11.63 4.63 -0.68
C THR A 316 -13.03 4.52 -1.24
N SER A 317 -13.38 5.41 -2.16
CA SER A 317 -14.61 5.34 -2.93
C SER A 317 -14.32 5.61 -4.40
N ARG A 318 -15.18 5.09 -5.28
CA ARG A 318 -15.18 5.40 -6.71
C ARG A 318 -16.18 6.53 -6.94
N ILE A 319 -15.71 7.63 -7.51
CA ILE A 319 -16.49 8.83 -7.83
C ILE A 319 -16.84 8.77 -9.33
N PRO A 320 -18.09 9.03 -9.75
CA PRO A 320 -18.41 9.08 -11.17
C PRO A 320 -17.65 10.21 -11.83
N GLY A 321 -17.26 9.98 -13.07
CA GLY A 321 -17.04 11.05 -14.02
C GLY A 321 -17.81 10.75 -15.30
N ILE A 322 -17.99 11.77 -16.14
CA ILE A 322 -18.75 11.65 -17.40
C ILE A 322 -18.15 10.56 -18.29
N GLU A 323 -16.85 10.65 -18.57
CA GLU A 323 -16.14 9.68 -19.42
C GLU A 323 -15.37 8.64 -18.61
N THR A 324 -14.79 9.07 -17.48
CA THR A 324 -13.89 8.25 -16.66
C THR A 324 -14.17 8.50 -15.20
N ASP A 325 -14.37 7.42 -14.45
CA ASP A 325 -14.52 7.50 -13.00
C ASP A 325 -13.18 7.70 -12.32
N THR A 326 -13.19 8.19 -11.08
CA THR A 326 -11.96 8.38 -10.31
C THR A 326 -12.00 7.62 -9.00
N ILE A 327 -10.84 7.12 -8.56
CA ILE A 327 -10.70 6.51 -7.24
C ILE A 327 -10.26 7.59 -6.27
N GLN A 328 -11.14 7.92 -5.32
CA GLN A 328 -10.84 8.87 -4.25
C GLN A 328 -10.45 8.11 -2.98
N HIS A 329 -9.22 8.31 -2.51
CA HIS A 329 -8.74 7.78 -1.26
C HIS A 329 -8.54 8.90 -0.23
N LEU A 330 -9.27 8.82 0.89
CA LEU A 330 -9.21 9.81 1.97
C LEU A 330 -8.30 9.34 3.10
N LYS A 331 -7.36 10.20 3.49
CA LYS A 331 -6.48 9.95 4.63
C LYS A 331 -7.23 10.20 5.93
N ASP A 332 -7.05 9.29 6.89
CA ASP A 332 -7.39 9.50 8.30
C ASP A 332 -8.88 9.70 8.65
N SER A 333 -9.83 9.12 7.90
CA SER A 333 -11.24 9.08 8.32
C SER A 333 -11.43 8.34 9.65
N LYS A 334 -12.24 8.92 10.55
CA LYS A 334 -12.55 8.43 11.91
C LYS A 334 -14.01 7.99 12.10
N HIS A 335 -14.77 7.90 11.02
CA HIS A 335 -16.18 7.52 11.04
C HIS A 335 -16.48 6.47 9.97
N ILE A 336 -17.64 5.85 10.08
CA ILE A 336 -18.28 5.06 9.03
C ILE A 336 -19.61 5.71 8.64
N ALA A 337 -20.06 5.40 7.43
CA ALA A 337 -21.45 5.61 7.04
C ALA A 337 -22.23 4.32 7.32
N VAL A 338 -23.40 4.44 7.95
CA VAL A 338 -24.33 3.34 8.16
C VAL A 338 -25.62 3.69 7.44
N TYR A 339 -26.12 2.78 6.62
CA TYR A 339 -27.41 2.91 5.96
C TYR A 339 -28.46 2.05 6.68
N HIS A 340 -29.59 2.64 7.06
CA HIS A 340 -30.72 1.92 7.66
C HIS A 340 -32.05 2.55 7.23
N LYS A 341 -32.98 1.75 6.70
CA LYS A 341 -34.33 2.17 6.30
C LYS A 341 -34.38 3.50 5.53
N GLY A 342 -33.57 3.62 4.47
CA GLY A 342 -33.56 4.81 3.62
C GLY A 342 -32.77 5.99 4.16
N ARG A 343 -32.03 5.84 5.27
CA ARG A 343 -31.32 6.93 5.94
C ARG A 343 -29.84 6.65 6.14
N TYR A 344 -29.04 7.72 6.10
CA TYR A 344 -27.60 7.66 6.28
C TYR A 344 -27.15 8.26 7.60
N TYR A 345 -26.38 7.48 8.35
CA TYR A 345 -25.87 7.85 9.66
C TYR A 345 -24.35 7.93 9.63
N LYS A 346 -23.80 9.04 10.11
CA LYS A 346 -22.37 9.19 10.36
C LYS A 346 -22.03 8.71 11.76
N VAL A 347 -21.45 7.51 11.86
CA VAL A 347 -21.10 6.88 13.15
C VAL A 347 -19.62 7.08 13.45
N TRP A 348 -19.32 7.73 14.57
CA TRP A 348 -17.95 7.93 15.01
C TRP A 348 -17.39 6.66 15.64
N LEU A 349 -16.12 6.37 15.36
CA LEU A 349 -15.48 5.13 15.79
C LEU A 349 -14.50 5.33 16.95
N TYR A 350 -14.24 6.58 17.34
CA TYR A 350 -13.24 6.92 18.34
C TYR A 350 -13.80 7.90 19.37
N TYR A 351 -13.44 7.68 20.62
CA TYR A 351 -13.72 8.57 21.74
C TYR A 351 -12.45 8.71 22.58
N ASP A 352 -12.07 9.94 22.91
CA ASP A 352 -10.84 10.24 23.67
C ASP A 352 -9.56 9.62 23.06
N GLY A 353 -9.50 9.60 21.72
CA GLY A 353 -8.40 9.00 20.95
C GLY A 353 -8.31 7.46 21.01
N ARG A 354 -9.23 6.81 21.73
CA ARG A 354 -9.37 5.36 21.80
C ARG A 354 -10.43 4.88 20.80
N LEU A 355 -10.19 3.72 20.20
CA LEU A 355 -11.20 3.00 19.43
C LEU A 355 -12.36 2.57 20.36
N LEU A 356 -13.60 2.82 19.95
CA LEU A 356 -14.78 2.38 20.71
C LEU A 356 -14.81 0.85 20.86
N LYS A 357 -15.19 0.38 22.05
CA LYS A 357 -15.40 -1.03 22.40
C LYS A 357 -16.63 -1.56 21.65
N PRO A 358 -16.73 -2.89 21.45
CA PRO A 358 -17.89 -3.49 20.79
C PRO A 358 -19.24 -3.04 21.35
N ARG A 359 -19.39 -2.98 22.69
CA ARG A 359 -20.63 -2.54 23.35
C ARG A 359 -20.98 -1.07 23.11
N GLU A 360 -19.98 -0.19 23.00
CA GLU A 360 -20.17 1.24 22.69
C GLU A 360 -20.65 1.42 21.23
N ILE A 361 -20.16 0.60 20.31
CA ILE A 361 -20.60 0.58 18.91
C ILE A 361 -21.99 -0.05 18.81
N GLU A 362 -22.23 -1.16 19.51
CA GLU A 362 -23.54 -1.80 19.59
C GLU A 362 -24.62 -0.81 20.04
N GLN A 363 -24.36 0.01 21.07
CA GLN A 363 -25.34 1.00 21.52
C GLN A 363 -25.67 2.03 20.44
N GLN A 364 -24.67 2.50 19.67
CA GLN A 364 -24.91 3.40 18.53
C GLN A 364 -25.71 2.71 17.42
N VAL A 365 -25.41 1.45 17.11
CA VAL A 365 -26.17 0.67 16.12
C VAL A 365 -27.61 0.44 16.61
N GLN A 366 -27.80 0.10 17.89
CA GLN A 366 -29.13 -0.09 18.46
C GLN A 366 -29.94 1.22 18.45
N TRP A 367 -29.29 2.36 18.68
CA TRP A 367 -29.93 3.67 18.53
C TRP A 367 -30.42 3.90 17.09
N ILE A 368 -29.59 3.57 16.09
CA ILE A 368 -29.99 3.63 14.67
C ILE A 368 -31.16 2.68 14.36
N LEU A 369 -31.12 1.44 14.86
CA LEU A 369 -32.20 0.46 14.66
C LEU A 369 -33.52 0.90 15.30
N ASN A 370 -33.45 1.64 16.40
CA ASN A 370 -34.61 2.15 17.14
C ASN A 370 -35.13 3.49 16.59
N ASP A 371 -34.39 4.14 15.69
CA ASP A 371 -34.78 5.42 15.12
C ASP A 371 -36.00 5.24 14.20
N LYS A 372 -37.06 6.01 14.46
CA LYS A 372 -38.33 5.98 13.74
C LYS A 372 -38.57 7.22 12.88
N SER A 373 -37.61 8.14 12.80
CA SER A 373 -37.77 9.33 11.98
C SER A 373 -37.70 8.99 10.48
N GLU A 374 -38.51 9.72 9.70
CA GLU A 374 -38.61 9.54 8.25
C GLU A 374 -37.36 10.03 7.51
N PRO A 375 -37.00 9.43 6.36
CA PRO A 375 -35.92 9.91 5.52
C PRO A 375 -36.21 11.31 4.99
N GLN A 376 -35.14 12.08 4.72
CA GLN A 376 -35.28 13.34 4.00
C GLN A 376 -35.81 13.08 2.58
N PRO A 377 -36.49 14.05 1.94
CA PRO A 377 -37.00 13.88 0.59
C PRO A 377 -35.91 13.38 -0.38
N GLY A 378 -36.13 12.19 -0.96
CA GLY A 378 -35.20 11.54 -1.90
C GLY A 378 -34.06 10.72 -1.27
N GLU A 379 -33.81 10.83 0.04
CA GLU A 379 -32.71 10.13 0.73
C GLU A 379 -32.85 8.60 0.61
N GLU A 380 -34.08 8.09 0.68
CA GLU A 380 -34.39 6.67 0.55
C GLU A 380 -33.84 6.02 -0.73
N LYS A 381 -33.80 6.79 -1.83
CA LYS A 381 -33.42 6.37 -3.18
C LYS A 381 -31.98 6.76 -3.53
N LEU A 382 -31.30 7.52 -2.67
CA LEU A 382 -29.96 8.03 -2.95
C LEU A 382 -28.96 6.90 -3.22
N ALA A 383 -29.06 5.78 -2.48
CA ALA A 383 -28.22 4.60 -2.69
C ALA A 383 -28.39 4.00 -4.09
N ALA A 384 -29.62 4.00 -4.61
CA ALA A 384 -29.94 3.38 -5.89
C ALA A 384 -29.21 4.07 -7.05
N LEU A 385 -28.89 5.36 -6.91
CA LEU A 385 -28.12 6.08 -7.91
C LEU A 385 -26.74 5.43 -8.14
N THR A 386 -26.12 4.85 -7.11
CA THR A 386 -24.82 4.15 -7.24
C THR A 386 -24.88 2.88 -8.11
N ALA A 387 -26.09 2.36 -8.37
CA ALA A 387 -26.33 1.18 -9.19
C ALA A 387 -26.65 1.48 -10.66
N GLY A 388 -26.87 2.75 -11.00
CA GLY A 388 -27.17 3.18 -12.36
C GLY A 388 -25.97 3.11 -13.31
N ASP A 389 -26.25 3.37 -14.58
CA ASP A 389 -25.24 3.56 -15.61
C ASP A 389 -24.35 4.77 -15.29
N ARG A 390 -23.13 4.74 -15.81
CA ARG A 390 -22.13 5.81 -15.62
C ARG A 390 -22.16 6.85 -16.75
N TYR A 391 -23.10 6.75 -17.68
CA TYR A 391 -23.33 7.76 -18.73
C TYR A 391 -24.27 8.82 -18.20
N GLU A 392 -23.83 10.08 -18.03
CA GLU A 392 -24.68 11.29 -17.79
C GLU A 392 -25.74 11.25 -16.66
N THR A 393 -26.03 10.10 -16.06
CA THR A 393 -27.13 9.85 -15.11
C THR A 393 -26.67 9.69 -13.67
N TRP A 394 -25.34 9.66 -13.41
CA TRP A 394 -24.77 9.68 -12.06
C TRP A 394 -23.88 10.87 -11.77
#